data_AF-A0A833FQF4-F1
#
_entry.id   AF-A0A833FQF4-F1
#
_cell.length_a   1.000
_cell.length_b   1.000
_cell.length_c   1.000
_cell.angle_alpha   90.00
_cell.angle_beta   90.00
_cell.angle_gamma   90.00
#
_symmetry.space_group_name_H-M   'P 1'
#
loop_
_entity.id
_entity.type
_entity.pdbx_description
1 polymer ?
#
loop_
_entity_poly.entity_id
_entity_poly.type
_entity_poly.pdbx_seq_one_letter_code
_entity_poly.pdbx_strand_id
1 'polypeptide(L)'
;MIPALKTIVASLCLGGLVAVLSPLVTPASAAQLQRCASENGVCQLPYPAEVVYGTGGQNTSRFIDRPQVTCSNRVFGDPAPGKKKSCSFVVQDRWDRPDRPGRPDRPGRPDRYGDRYNDRDRDWTRCANEGGFCEFYGRKRVRYGANGRFTEGVFRNGVQCDNRAFGDPARGKAKSCYVLD
;
A
#
# COMPACT_ATOMS: atom_id res chain seq x y z
N MET A 1 -57.57 46.90 33.63
CA MET A 1 -58.80 46.25 33.15
C MET A 1 -58.39 45.16 32.16
N ILE A 2 -58.66 43.89 32.49
CA ILE A 2 -58.36 42.69 31.65
C ILE A 2 -59.60 42.45 30.75
N PRO A 3 -59.44 41.93 29.51
CA PRO A 3 -59.79 40.52 29.25
C PRO A 3 -58.71 39.85 28.36
N ALA A 4 -58.13 38.70 28.74
CA ALA A 4 -58.66 37.33 28.67
C ALA A 4 -59.14 36.95 27.25
N LEU A 5 -58.34 36.22 26.47
CA LEU A 5 -58.22 34.74 26.40
C LEU A 5 -59.28 34.09 25.50
N LYS A 6 -58.84 33.44 24.42
CA LYS A 6 -59.48 32.23 23.89
C LYS A 6 -58.43 31.28 23.33
N THR A 7 -57.97 30.40 24.21
CA THR A 7 -57.20 29.20 23.91
C THR A 7 -58.12 28.18 23.24
N ILE A 8 -57.71 27.63 22.09
CA ILE A 8 -58.22 26.34 21.59
C ILE A 8 -57.01 25.41 21.60
N VAL A 9 -57.01 24.45 22.52
CA VAL A 9 -56.08 23.33 22.56
C VAL A 9 -56.79 22.13 21.93
N ALA A 10 -56.20 21.58 20.87
CA ALA A 10 -56.47 20.22 20.41
C ALA A 10 -55.11 19.61 20.00
N SER A 11 -54.53 18.83 20.92
CA SER A 11 -54.28 17.40 20.76
C SER A 11 -52.96 17.02 20.06
N LEU A 12 -52.03 16.59 20.92
CA LEU A 12 -51.17 15.40 20.78
C LEU A 12 -50.30 15.30 19.52
N CYS A 13 -49.09 15.84 19.61
CA CYS A 13 -47.90 15.16 19.09
C CYS A 13 -46.86 15.17 20.20
N LEU A 14 -46.50 13.98 20.66
CA LEU A 14 -45.53 13.74 21.73
C LEU A 14 -44.23 14.50 21.46
N GLY A 15 -43.62 15.03 22.52
CA GLY A 15 -42.32 15.70 22.47
C GLY A 15 -41.32 14.88 21.69
N GLY A 16 -40.99 15.37 20.49
CA GLY A 16 -39.94 14.81 19.65
C GLY A 16 -38.62 15.00 20.38
N LEU A 17 -38.13 13.92 20.99
CA LEU A 17 -36.73 13.77 21.34
C LEU A 17 -35.95 13.95 20.02
N VAL A 18 -35.36 15.12 19.81
CA VAL A 18 -34.45 15.33 18.67
C VAL A 18 -33.22 14.48 18.96
N ALA A 19 -33.24 13.23 18.49
CA ALA A 19 -32.07 12.38 18.47
C ALA A 19 -31.05 13.08 17.57
N VAL A 20 -30.05 13.70 18.19
CA VAL A 20 -28.87 14.22 17.51
C VAL A 20 -28.15 13.02 16.88
N LEU A 21 -28.51 12.73 15.63
CA LEU A 21 -27.77 11.85 14.74
C LEU A 21 -26.40 12.49 14.54
N SER A 22 -25.47 12.16 15.43
CA SER A 22 -24.06 12.46 15.22
C SER A 22 -23.62 11.69 13.97
N PRO A 23 -23.20 12.35 12.89
CA PRO A 23 -22.62 11.62 11.78
C PRO A 23 -21.37 10.92 12.31
N LEU A 24 -21.32 9.60 12.16
CA LEU A 24 -20.10 8.83 12.33
C LEU A 24 -19.11 9.33 11.26
N VAL A 25 -18.32 10.33 11.61
CA VAL A 25 -17.18 10.74 10.80
C VAL A 25 -16.18 9.61 10.92
N THR A 26 -16.18 8.72 9.94
CA THR A 26 -15.09 7.75 9.80
C THR A 26 -13.81 8.57 9.60
N PRO A 27 -12.75 8.36 10.42
CA PRO A 27 -11.49 8.98 10.12
C PRO A 27 -11.03 8.42 8.78
N ALA A 28 -10.88 9.29 7.79
CA ALA A 28 -10.19 8.94 6.56
C ALA A 28 -8.77 8.55 6.96
N SER A 29 -8.40 7.28 6.74
CA SER A 29 -7.05 6.79 6.98
C SER A 29 -6.10 7.62 6.10
N ALA A 30 -5.38 8.55 6.71
CA ALA A 30 -4.36 9.32 6.01
C ALA A 30 -3.22 8.36 5.66
N ALA A 31 -2.96 8.18 4.36
CA ALA A 31 -1.82 7.40 3.89
C ALA A 31 -0.52 7.93 4.52
N GLN A 32 0.28 7.05 5.12
CA GLN A 32 1.56 7.44 5.69
C GLN A 32 2.54 7.80 4.56
N LEU A 33 2.98 9.05 4.49
CA LEU A 33 3.93 9.52 3.49
C LEU A 33 5.35 9.53 4.05
N GLN A 34 6.27 8.85 3.37
CA GLN A 34 7.70 8.89 3.68
C GLN A 34 8.45 9.71 2.64
N ARG A 35 9.14 10.76 3.08
CA ARG A 35 9.98 11.58 2.20
C ARG A 35 11.17 10.76 1.67
N CYS A 36 11.41 10.82 0.36
CA CYS A 36 12.50 10.07 -0.28
C CYS A 36 13.51 10.95 -1.04
N ALA A 37 13.10 12.10 -1.57
CA ALA A 37 14.00 12.93 -2.36
C ALA A 37 13.63 14.42 -2.30
N SER A 38 14.65 15.28 -2.35
CA SER A 38 14.47 16.68 -2.73
C SER A 38 14.17 16.81 -4.23
N GLU A 39 13.66 17.95 -4.66
CA GLU A 39 13.52 18.31 -6.07
C GLU A 39 14.82 18.06 -6.86
N ASN A 40 14.65 17.46 -8.05
CA ASN A 40 15.66 16.93 -8.96
C ASN A 40 16.48 15.72 -8.45
N GLY A 41 16.20 15.23 -7.24
CA GLY A 41 16.78 14.00 -6.71
C GLY A 41 16.15 12.73 -7.32
N VAL A 42 16.73 11.57 -6.98
CA VAL A 42 16.19 10.25 -7.32
C VAL A 42 15.52 9.66 -6.09
N CYS A 43 14.23 9.37 -6.20
CA CYS A 43 13.47 8.65 -5.18
C CYS A 43 13.60 7.15 -5.44
N GLN A 44 14.29 6.43 -4.55
CA GLN A 44 14.35 4.96 -4.57
C GLN A 44 13.11 4.40 -3.87
N LEU A 45 12.47 3.42 -4.49
CA LEU A 45 11.23 2.82 -4.03
C LEU A 45 11.45 1.36 -3.62
N PRO A 46 11.14 1.00 -2.37
CA PRO A 46 11.27 -0.38 -1.90
C PRO A 46 10.32 -1.31 -2.69
N TYR A 47 9.12 -0.81 -2.98
CA TYR A 47 8.06 -1.49 -3.73
C TYR A 47 7.36 -0.49 -4.67
N PRO A 48 6.57 -0.98 -5.65
CA PRO A 48 5.68 -0.12 -6.42
C PRO A 48 4.76 0.70 -5.52
N ALA A 49 4.84 2.02 -5.62
CA ALA A 49 4.17 2.93 -4.71
C ALA A 49 3.64 4.17 -5.43
N GLU A 50 2.67 4.83 -4.81
CA GLU A 50 2.30 6.18 -5.20
C GLU A 50 3.34 7.18 -4.69
N VAL A 51 3.91 7.97 -5.59
CA VAL A 51 4.85 9.03 -5.28
C VAL A 51 4.14 10.35 -5.40
N VAL A 52 4.15 11.12 -4.33
CA VAL A 52 3.63 12.48 -4.22
C VAL A 52 4.78 13.46 -4.39
N TYR A 53 4.62 14.45 -5.27
CA TYR A 53 5.55 15.53 -5.49
C TYR A 53 4.87 16.86 -5.19
N GLY A 54 5.49 17.72 -4.39
CA GLY A 54 4.91 19.03 -4.05
C GLY A 54 5.44 19.63 -2.76
N THR A 55 4.71 20.61 -2.25
CA THR A 55 5.03 21.31 -0.99
C THR A 55 3.81 22.06 -0.45
N GLY A 56 3.69 22.17 0.87
CA GLY A 56 2.67 23.02 1.52
C GLY A 56 1.23 22.75 1.06
N GLY A 57 0.87 21.48 0.83
CA GLY A 57 -0.45 21.07 0.34
C GLY A 57 -0.68 21.19 -1.17
N GLN A 58 0.25 21.83 -1.89
CA GLN A 58 0.23 21.91 -3.36
C GLN A 58 1.00 20.71 -3.93
N ASN A 59 0.27 19.62 -4.18
CA ASN A 59 0.84 18.32 -4.53
C ASN A 59 0.22 17.73 -5.79
N THR A 60 0.99 16.89 -6.47
CA THR A 60 0.56 15.98 -7.54
C THR A 60 1.10 14.59 -7.22
N SER A 61 0.49 13.53 -7.74
CA SER A 61 0.94 12.17 -7.49
C SER A 61 0.94 11.30 -8.74
N ARG A 62 1.82 10.29 -8.74
CA ARG A 62 1.86 9.25 -9.76
C ARG A 62 2.21 7.93 -9.14
N PHE A 63 1.57 6.86 -9.61
CA PHE A 63 1.99 5.52 -9.29
C PHE A 63 3.23 5.13 -10.09
N ILE A 64 4.25 4.66 -9.39
CA ILE A 64 5.53 4.26 -9.97
C ILE A 64 5.70 2.75 -9.76
N ASP A 65 5.80 2.02 -10.87
CA ASP A 65 6.01 0.58 -10.90
C ASP A 65 7.47 0.20 -11.14
N ARG A 66 8.41 1.13 -10.97
CA ARG A 66 9.85 0.92 -11.15
C ARG A 66 10.59 1.11 -9.83
N PRO A 67 11.83 0.61 -9.70
CA PRO A 67 12.61 0.76 -8.47
C PRO A 67 12.95 2.20 -8.10
N GLN A 68 12.85 3.13 -9.04
CA GLN A 68 13.16 4.53 -8.80
C GLN A 68 12.39 5.46 -9.73
N VAL A 69 12.27 6.71 -9.32
CA VAL A 69 11.73 7.81 -10.12
C VAL A 69 12.52 9.10 -9.89
N THR A 70 12.71 9.89 -10.95
CA THR A 70 13.29 11.23 -10.83
C THR A 70 12.25 12.20 -10.28
N CYS A 71 12.58 12.85 -9.17
CA CYS A 71 11.70 13.79 -8.48
C CYS A 71 11.70 15.17 -9.15
N SER A 72 10.94 15.36 -10.24
CA SER A 72 11.02 16.60 -11.03
C SER A 72 9.71 17.00 -11.70
N ASN A 73 9.61 18.28 -12.06
CA ASN A 73 8.54 18.84 -12.89
C ASN A 73 8.31 18.08 -14.20
N ARG A 74 9.36 17.49 -14.80
CA ARG A 74 9.21 16.71 -16.03
C ARG A 74 8.37 15.45 -15.85
N VAL A 75 8.46 14.81 -14.68
CA VAL A 75 7.77 13.55 -14.40
C VAL A 75 6.36 13.81 -13.85
N PHE A 76 6.23 14.80 -12.98
CA PHE A 76 5.04 15.02 -12.17
C PHE A 76 4.21 16.26 -12.58
N GLY A 77 4.76 17.16 -13.39
CA GLY A 77 4.25 18.53 -13.56
C GLY A 77 4.73 19.44 -12.43
N ASP A 78 4.41 20.74 -12.51
CA ASP A 78 4.71 21.70 -11.44
C ASP A 78 3.46 22.05 -10.63
N PRO A 79 3.24 21.41 -9.47
CA PRO A 79 2.09 21.70 -8.61
C PRO A 79 2.24 22.99 -7.80
N ALA A 80 3.47 23.50 -7.65
CA ALA A 80 3.78 24.64 -6.80
C ALA A 80 4.85 25.52 -7.46
N PRO A 81 4.48 26.31 -8.49
CA PRO A 81 5.42 27.15 -9.22
C PRO A 81 6.16 28.13 -8.29
N GLY A 82 7.47 28.28 -8.51
CA GLY A 82 8.33 29.17 -7.71
C GLY A 82 8.64 28.67 -6.29
N LYS A 83 8.09 27.52 -5.86
CA LYS A 83 8.37 26.91 -4.56
C LYS A 83 9.23 25.65 -4.70
N LYS A 84 10.11 25.43 -3.72
CA LYS A 84 10.91 24.20 -3.60
C LYS A 84 10.00 23.03 -3.26
N LYS A 85 10.09 21.96 -4.05
CA LYS A 85 9.27 20.76 -3.89
C LYS A 85 10.10 19.58 -3.38
N SER A 86 9.42 18.52 -2.96
CA SER A 86 10.06 17.25 -2.62
C SER A 86 9.14 16.08 -2.98
N CYS A 87 9.72 14.90 -3.08
CA CYS A 87 8.98 13.67 -3.26
C CYS A 87 8.87 12.90 -1.95
N SER A 88 7.68 12.35 -1.74
CA SER A 88 7.36 11.36 -0.71
C SER A 88 6.63 10.19 -1.37
N PHE A 89 6.81 8.97 -0.89
CA PHE A 89 6.01 7.84 -1.34
C PHE A 89 5.02 7.42 -0.26
N VAL A 90 3.88 6.88 -0.69
CA VAL A 90 2.91 6.23 0.20
C VAL A 90 3.53 4.94 0.70
N VAL A 91 3.78 4.90 2.01
CA VAL A 91 4.19 3.69 2.71
C VAL A 91 3.01 2.73 2.68
N GLN A 92 3.20 1.55 2.10
CA GLN A 92 2.33 0.43 2.40
C GLN A 92 2.51 0.19 3.89
N ASP A 93 1.43 0.31 4.65
CA ASP A 93 1.29 -0.24 5.98
C ASP A 93 1.70 -1.71 5.89
N ARG A 94 3.01 -1.92 6.06
CA ARG A 94 3.63 -3.16 6.45
C ARG A 94 2.86 -3.45 7.70
N TRP A 95 1.83 -4.28 7.58
CA TRP A 95 1.12 -4.84 8.72
C TRP A 95 2.18 -5.03 9.77
N ASP A 96 2.07 -4.24 10.85
CA ASP A 96 2.71 -4.57 12.10
C ASP A 96 2.56 -6.09 12.18
N ARG A 97 3.67 -6.81 12.20
CA ARG A 97 3.63 -8.18 12.69
C ARG A 97 3.74 -8.01 14.20
N PRO A 98 2.66 -7.79 14.98
CA PRO A 98 2.67 -8.37 16.30
C PRO A 98 2.80 -9.88 16.05
N ASP A 99 3.63 -10.55 16.84
CA ASP A 99 3.95 -11.97 16.72
C ASP A 99 5.17 -12.33 15.86
N ARG A 100 6.33 -11.77 16.22
CA ARG A 100 7.40 -12.70 16.58
C ARG A 100 7.82 -12.44 18.02
N PRO A 101 7.33 -13.24 18.99
CA PRO A 101 8.03 -13.35 20.26
C PRO A 101 9.48 -13.68 19.92
N GLY A 102 10.42 -12.87 20.43
CA GLY A 102 11.84 -13.19 20.36
C GLY A 102 11.98 -14.63 20.82
N ARG A 103 12.28 -15.53 19.89
CA ARG A 103 12.64 -16.90 20.23
C ARG A 103 13.92 -16.76 21.04
N PRO A 104 13.96 -17.17 22.33
CA PRO A 104 15.18 -17.10 23.10
C PRO A 104 16.28 -17.80 22.32
N ASP A 105 17.43 -17.13 22.21
CA ASP A 105 18.60 -17.64 21.53
C ASP A 105 18.89 -19.05 22.05
N ARG A 106 18.67 -20.05 21.19
CA ARG A 106 19.01 -21.43 21.51
C ARG A 106 20.45 -21.63 21.06
N PRO A 107 21.43 -21.74 21.97
CA PRO A 107 22.82 -21.95 21.58
C PRO A 107 22.97 -23.37 21.05
N GLY A 108 23.60 -23.54 19.89
CA GLY A 108 24.16 -24.82 19.49
C GLY A 108 23.44 -25.57 18.36
N ARG A 109 23.12 -24.92 17.23
CA ARG A 109 23.02 -25.67 15.97
C ARG A 109 24.00 -25.09 14.95
N PRO A 110 24.98 -25.89 14.47
CA PRO A 110 25.90 -25.44 13.44
C PRO A 110 25.14 -25.45 12.11
N ASP A 111 24.89 -24.27 11.56
CA ASP A 111 24.21 -24.09 10.29
C ASP A 111 25.16 -24.47 9.16
N ARG A 112 25.13 -25.75 8.84
CA ARG A 112 25.79 -26.36 7.70
C ARG A 112 24.97 -26.04 6.44
N TYR A 113 25.64 -25.38 5.49
CA TYR A 113 25.35 -25.33 4.05
C TYR A 113 24.65 -24.08 3.50
N GLY A 114 25.45 -23.16 2.92
CA GLY A 114 25.05 -22.43 1.71
C GLY A 114 25.17 -20.91 1.72
N ASP A 115 26.40 -20.37 1.80
CA ASP A 115 26.70 -19.08 1.18
C ASP A 115 26.46 -19.13 -0.34
N ARG A 116 26.03 -17.98 -0.92
CA ARG A 116 25.67 -17.67 -2.34
C ARG A 116 24.16 -17.83 -2.64
N TYR A 117 23.40 -16.76 -2.82
CA TYR A 117 23.64 -15.64 -3.73
C TYR A 117 23.29 -14.27 -3.11
N ASN A 118 24.21 -13.32 -3.19
CA ASN A 118 23.86 -11.90 -3.17
C ASN A 118 23.14 -11.57 -4.48
N ASP A 119 21.83 -11.32 -4.43
CA ASP A 119 21.12 -10.66 -5.53
C ASP A 119 20.07 -9.70 -4.97
N ARG A 120 20.56 -8.56 -4.45
CA ARG A 120 19.85 -7.27 -4.30
C ARG A 120 18.38 -7.35 -3.83
N ASP A 121 18.26 -7.58 -2.53
CA ASP A 121 17.49 -6.77 -1.58
C ASP A 121 16.09 -6.34 -2.02
N ARG A 122 15.29 -7.36 -2.28
CA ARG A 122 13.84 -7.27 -2.38
C ARG A 122 13.30 -8.55 -1.74
N ASP A 123 12.65 -8.42 -0.58
CA ASP A 123 12.15 -9.56 0.21
C ASP A 123 10.98 -10.22 -0.53
N TRP A 124 11.31 -11.10 -1.47
CA TRP A 124 10.34 -11.88 -2.22
C TRP A 124 9.79 -13.01 -1.35
N THR A 125 8.58 -12.82 -0.84
CA THR A 125 7.88 -13.81 -0.02
C THR A 125 7.05 -14.74 -0.89
N ARG A 126 7.28 -16.06 -0.78
CA ARG A 126 6.47 -17.05 -1.49
C ARG A 126 5.02 -17.01 -1.00
N CYS A 127 4.06 -16.91 -1.91
CA CYS A 127 2.62 -16.87 -1.57
C CYS A 127 1.83 -18.09 -2.05
N ALA A 128 2.20 -18.70 -3.20
CA ALA A 128 1.44 -19.81 -3.78
C ALA A 128 2.33 -20.75 -4.61
N ASN A 129 1.94 -22.03 -4.66
CA ASN A 129 2.40 -22.97 -5.69
C ASN A 129 1.76 -22.63 -7.05
N GLU A 130 2.33 -23.13 -8.15
CA GLU A 130 1.67 -23.11 -9.46
C GLU A 130 0.26 -23.72 -9.39
N GLY A 131 -0.72 -23.01 -9.95
CA GLY A 131 -2.14 -23.32 -9.89
C GLY A 131 -2.88 -22.81 -8.64
N GLY A 132 -2.17 -22.28 -7.63
CA GLY A 132 -2.78 -21.66 -6.45
C GLY A 132 -3.15 -20.19 -6.66
N PHE A 133 -3.94 -19.63 -5.74
CA PHE A 133 -4.19 -18.19 -5.68
C PHE A 133 -3.21 -17.51 -4.73
N CYS A 134 -2.52 -16.48 -5.20
CA CYS A 134 -1.62 -15.66 -4.41
C CYS A 134 -2.38 -14.46 -3.88
N GLU A 135 -2.86 -14.53 -2.63
CA GLU A 135 -3.60 -13.44 -1.98
C GLU A 135 -2.65 -12.42 -1.33
N PHE A 136 -2.93 -11.14 -1.54
CA PHE A 136 -2.29 -10.01 -0.85
C PHE A 136 -3.20 -8.80 -0.95
N TYR A 137 -2.97 -7.77 -0.14
CA TYR A 137 -3.75 -6.52 -0.18
C TYR A 137 -3.00 -5.41 -0.91
N GLY A 138 -3.77 -4.51 -1.54
CA GLY A 138 -3.20 -3.36 -2.24
C GLY A 138 -2.52 -3.74 -3.55
N ARG A 139 -1.63 -2.86 -4.04
CA ARG A 139 -0.87 -3.10 -5.27
C ARG A 139 0.50 -3.66 -4.91
N LYS A 140 0.80 -4.87 -5.37
CA LYS A 140 2.11 -5.47 -5.14
C LYS A 140 2.71 -6.00 -6.43
N ARG A 141 4.04 -6.06 -6.45
CA ARG A 141 4.75 -6.78 -7.50
C ARG A 141 4.73 -8.25 -7.16
N VAL A 142 4.39 -9.07 -8.14
CA VAL A 142 4.39 -10.52 -8.03
C VAL A 142 5.30 -11.07 -9.12
N ARG A 143 6.11 -12.06 -8.76
CA ARG A 143 6.89 -12.84 -9.73
C ARG A 143 6.44 -14.29 -9.72
N TYR A 144 6.43 -14.91 -10.88
CA TYR A 144 6.07 -16.29 -11.10
C TYR A 144 7.21 -17.01 -11.82
N GLY A 145 7.65 -18.16 -11.31
CA GLY A 145 8.75 -18.88 -11.93
C GLY A 145 9.45 -19.91 -11.05
N ALA A 146 10.58 -20.41 -11.53
CA ALA A 146 11.42 -21.40 -10.86
C ALA A 146 12.87 -21.31 -11.35
N ASN A 147 13.82 -21.77 -10.52
CA ASN A 147 15.24 -21.91 -10.88
C ASN A 147 15.85 -20.64 -11.52
N GLY A 148 15.57 -19.47 -10.93
CA GLY A 148 16.10 -18.19 -11.41
C GLY A 148 15.40 -17.61 -12.65
N ARG A 149 14.41 -18.30 -13.23
CA ARG A 149 13.62 -17.81 -14.36
C ARG A 149 12.25 -17.37 -13.89
N PHE A 150 11.99 -16.06 -13.97
CA PHE A 150 10.77 -15.45 -13.47
C PHE A 150 10.17 -14.46 -14.48
N THR A 151 8.84 -14.43 -14.54
CA THR A 151 8.08 -13.29 -15.09
C THR A 151 7.50 -12.49 -13.94
N GLU A 152 7.52 -11.16 -14.05
CA GLU A 152 6.97 -10.26 -13.03
C GLU A 152 5.78 -9.47 -13.55
N GLY A 153 4.89 -9.08 -12.64
CA GLY A 153 3.79 -8.14 -12.90
C GLY A 153 3.37 -7.40 -11.64
N VAL A 154 2.57 -6.34 -11.80
CA VAL A 154 1.97 -5.60 -10.66
C VAL A 154 0.47 -5.88 -10.66
N PHE A 155 -0.02 -6.42 -9.56
CA PHE A 155 -1.39 -6.87 -9.40
C PHE A 155 -2.03 -6.19 -8.19
N ARG A 156 -3.36 -6.24 -8.11
CA ARG A 156 -4.13 -5.67 -7.00
C ARG A 156 -4.98 -6.75 -6.34
N ASN A 157 -4.89 -6.83 -5.01
CA ASN A 157 -5.70 -7.72 -4.18
C ASN A 157 -5.54 -9.23 -4.50
N GLY A 158 -4.42 -9.63 -5.07
CA GLY A 158 -4.14 -11.02 -5.44
C GLY A 158 -3.98 -11.28 -6.92
N VAL A 159 -3.55 -12.50 -7.26
CA VAL A 159 -3.40 -12.99 -8.64
C VAL A 159 -3.38 -14.52 -8.68
N GLN A 160 -3.92 -15.11 -9.75
CA GLN A 160 -3.76 -16.55 -10.00
C GLN A 160 -2.31 -16.89 -10.34
N CYS A 161 -1.75 -17.88 -9.66
CA CYS A 161 -0.36 -18.27 -9.83
C CYS A 161 -0.19 -19.27 -10.98
N ASP A 162 -0.42 -18.84 -12.21
CA ASP A 162 -0.43 -19.73 -13.36
C ASP A 162 0.16 -19.12 -14.63
N ASN A 163 0.29 -19.97 -15.66
CA ASN A 163 0.80 -19.59 -16.96
C ASN A 163 -0.14 -18.64 -17.72
N ARG A 164 -1.42 -18.52 -17.32
CA ARG A 164 -2.37 -17.61 -17.96
C ARG A 164 -2.14 -16.18 -17.49
N ALA A 165 -1.83 -15.97 -16.22
CA ALA A 165 -1.55 -14.65 -15.66
C ALA A 165 -0.14 -14.13 -16.01
N PHE A 166 0.84 -15.02 -16.15
CA PHE A 166 2.26 -14.63 -16.27
C PHE A 166 3.01 -15.16 -17.51
N GLY A 167 2.40 -16.05 -18.30
CA GLY A 167 3.14 -16.89 -19.25
C GLY A 167 3.97 -17.97 -18.55
N ASP A 168 4.74 -18.76 -19.30
CA ASP A 168 5.58 -19.83 -18.73
C ASP A 168 7.09 -19.53 -18.84
N PRO A 169 7.71 -18.95 -17.79
CA PRO A 169 9.13 -18.64 -17.77
C PRO A 169 10.04 -19.87 -17.56
N ALA A 170 9.49 -21.00 -17.11
CA ALA A 170 10.25 -22.19 -16.77
C ALA A 170 9.50 -23.47 -17.17
N ARG A 171 9.40 -23.70 -18.48
CA ARG A 171 8.72 -24.85 -19.07
C ARG A 171 9.22 -26.18 -18.50
N GLY A 172 8.29 -27.07 -18.15
CA GLY A 172 8.57 -28.39 -17.58
C GLY A 172 9.10 -28.36 -16.14
N LYS A 173 9.04 -27.20 -15.46
CA LYS A 173 9.38 -27.05 -14.05
C LYS A 173 8.15 -26.59 -13.27
N ALA A 174 7.98 -27.12 -12.07
CA ALA A 174 7.00 -26.62 -11.12
C ALA A 174 7.40 -25.21 -10.68
N LYS A 175 6.50 -24.26 -10.88
CA LYS A 175 6.71 -22.84 -10.57
C LYS A 175 6.03 -22.46 -9.26
N SER A 176 6.32 -21.25 -8.79
CA SER A 176 5.68 -20.67 -7.62
C SER A 176 5.60 -19.16 -7.78
N CYS A 177 4.67 -18.55 -7.05
CA CYS A 177 4.52 -17.11 -6.99
C CYS A 177 5.15 -16.55 -5.73
N TYR A 178 5.71 -15.36 -5.88
CA TYR A 178 6.34 -14.61 -4.81
C TYR A 178 5.90 -13.16 -4.91
N VAL A 179 5.61 -12.55 -3.77
CA VAL A 179 5.20 -11.15 -3.64
C VAL A 179 6.39 -10.35 -3.12
N LEU A 180 6.55 -9.13 -3.64
CA LEU A 180 7.52 -8.17 -3.15
C LEU A 180 6.91 -7.32 -2.03
N ASP A 181 7.50 -7.39 -0.83
CA ASP A 181 7.20 -6.54 0.32
C ASP A 181 8.28 -5.49 0.59
#